data_AF-A0A1L3IB30-F1
#
_entry.id   AF-A0A1L3IB30-F1
#
_cell.length_a   1.000
_cell.length_b   1.000
_cell.length_c   1.000
_cell.angle_alpha   90.00
_cell.angle_beta   90.00
_cell.angle_gamma   90.00
#
_symmetry.space_group_name_H-M   'P 1'
#
loop_
_entity.id
_entity.type
_entity.pdbx_description
1 polymer ?
#
loop_
_entity_poly.entity_id
_entity_poly.type
_entity_poly.pdbx_seq_one_letter_code
_entity_poly.pdbx_strand_id
1 'polypeptide(L)'
;MSRVKTLQSLFKRYRRPGDIVFAWVVLVFSVFLLSQLFEQTAYQSRGKLVAQPRFWPAISLIAMTGFAGFHLLGSALSERLSGRWGEVWHWVKSVEYAGWFIAYAAAVPYAGYLPTTVLFAVLLCLRVGYRSAKMIGAAIASSFVVVLLFKTLLRVNLPAGRIYEALPDGLRQIMLTYF
;
A
#
# COMPACT_ATOMS: atom_id res chain seq x y z
N MET A 1 39.78 11.78 -14.68
CA MET A 1 39.90 10.64 -13.74
C MET A 1 38.96 9.53 -14.17
N SER A 2 39.46 8.46 -14.79
CA SER A 2 38.64 7.30 -15.18
C SER A 2 38.16 6.57 -13.93
N ARG A 3 36.84 6.48 -13.72
CA ARG A 3 36.24 5.65 -12.66
C ARG A 3 36.34 4.17 -13.04
N VAL A 4 37.53 3.59 -13.02
CA VAL A 4 37.69 2.14 -13.12
C VAL A 4 37.24 1.55 -11.78
N LYS A 5 35.98 1.11 -11.71
CA LYS A 5 35.48 0.32 -10.58
C LYS A 5 36.08 -1.08 -10.72
N THR A 6 36.84 -1.52 -9.71
CA THR A 6 37.35 -2.90 -9.67
C THR A 6 36.19 -3.88 -9.52
N LEU A 7 36.31 -5.11 -10.04
CA LEU A 7 35.28 -6.15 -9.90
C LEU A 7 34.86 -6.35 -8.43
N GLN A 8 35.84 -6.28 -7.51
CA GLN A 8 35.59 -6.36 -6.07
C GLN A 8 34.63 -5.27 -5.56
N SER A 9 34.71 -4.05 -6.11
CA SER A 9 33.81 -2.95 -5.75
C SER A 9 32.37 -3.15 -6.25
N LEU A 10 32.19 -3.95 -7.32
CA LEU A 10 30.87 -4.31 -7.85
C LEU A 10 30.21 -5.42 -7.03
N PHE A 11 31.00 -6.34 -6.46
CA PHE A 11 30.52 -7.44 -5.63
C PHE A 11 30.46 -7.14 -4.13
N LYS A 12 30.96 -5.97 -3.69
CA LYS A 12 30.89 -5.57 -2.29
C LYS A 12 29.45 -5.30 -1.87
N ARG A 13 28.90 -6.19 -1.03
CA ARG A 13 27.55 -6.07 -0.50
C ARG A 13 27.54 -5.14 0.71
N TYR A 14 26.77 -4.07 0.62
CA TYR A 14 26.46 -3.19 1.74
C TYR A 14 25.06 -3.48 2.26
N ARG A 15 24.92 -3.46 3.59
CA ARG A 15 23.62 -3.48 4.25
C ARG A 15 23.02 -2.08 4.25
N ARG A 16 21.93 -1.91 3.51
CA ARG A 16 21.14 -0.67 3.53
C ARG A 16 20.53 -0.45 4.92
N PRO A 17 20.25 0.80 5.32
CA PRO A 17 19.91 1.11 6.71
C PRO A 17 18.69 0.33 7.23
N GLY A 18 17.62 0.18 6.43
CA GLY A 18 16.42 -0.57 6.75
C GLY A 18 16.47 -2.08 6.46
N ASP A 19 17.47 -2.57 5.71
CA ASP A 19 17.51 -3.95 5.19
C ASP A 19 17.41 -5.02 6.29
N ILE A 20 18.08 -4.81 7.43
CA ILE A 20 18.03 -5.79 8.53
C ILE A 20 16.66 -5.85 9.21
N VAL A 21 15.96 -4.71 9.30
CA VAL A 21 14.62 -4.64 9.91
C VAL A 21 13.63 -5.33 8.98
N PHE A 22 13.74 -5.02 7.69
CA PHE A 22 12.95 -5.69 6.65
C PHE A 22 13.18 -7.21 6.65
N ALA A 23 14.43 -7.67 6.72
CA ALA A 23 14.74 -9.10 6.76
C ALA A 23 14.12 -9.81 7.98
N TRP A 24 14.17 -9.18 9.16
CA TRP A 24 13.49 -9.70 10.35
C TRP A 24 11.97 -9.74 10.19
N VAL A 25 11.35 -8.67 9.69
CA VAL A 25 9.90 -8.60 9.47
C VAL A 25 9.45 -9.71 8.50
N VAL A 26 10.15 -9.88 7.38
CA VAL A 26 9.82 -10.91 6.39
C VAL A 26 10.00 -12.32 6.97
N LEU A 27 11.08 -12.57 7.71
CA LEU A 27 11.30 -13.88 8.33
C LEU A 27 10.24 -14.20 9.39
N VAL A 28 9.93 -13.26 10.28
CA VAL A 28 8.88 -13.45 11.30
C VAL A 28 7.53 -13.71 10.64
N PHE A 29 7.20 -12.92 9.61
CA PHE A 29 5.96 -13.10 8.85
C PHE A 29 5.90 -14.44 8.12
N SER A 30 7.00 -14.87 7.49
CA SER A 30 7.05 -16.15 6.78
C SER A 30 6.96 -17.35 7.72
N VAL A 31 7.64 -17.30 8.88
CA VAL A 31 7.55 -18.31 9.93
C VAL A 31 6.12 -18.36 10.49
N PHE A 32 5.50 -17.20 10.73
CA PHE A 32 4.11 -17.14 11.14
C PHE A 32 3.21 -17.84 10.13
N LEU A 33 3.24 -17.46 8.85
CA LEU A 33 2.42 -18.11 7.82
C LEU A 33 2.69 -19.63 7.72
N LEU A 34 3.95 -20.05 7.79
CA LEU A 34 4.33 -21.46 7.76
C LEU A 34 3.77 -22.22 8.97
N SER A 35 3.76 -21.61 10.16
CA SER A 35 3.17 -22.21 11.37
C SER A 35 1.66 -22.44 11.24
N GLN A 36 0.97 -21.61 10.46
CA GLN A 36 -0.48 -21.71 10.25
C GLN A 36 -0.86 -22.72 9.16
N LEU A 37 0.12 -23.30 8.46
CA LEU A 37 -0.13 -24.15 7.29
C LEU A 37 -1.03 -25.34 7.60
N PHE A 38 -0.85 -25.98 8.75
CA PHE A 38 -1.64 -27.16 9.13
C PHE A 38 -3.08 -26.83 9.53
N GLU A 39 -3.30 -25.64 10.09
CA GLU A 39 -4.63 -25.17 10.52
C GLU A 39 -5.45 -24.62 9.34
N GLN A 40 -4.78 -23.94 8.40
CA GLN A 40 -5.44 -23.24 7.29
C GLN A 40 -5.56 -24.10 6.02
N THR A 41 -4.97 -25.30 5.99
CA THR A 41 -5.05 -26.19 4.83
C THR A 41 -5.38 -27.62 5.23
N ALA A 42 -6.14 -28.32 4.39
CA ALA A 42 -6.46 -29.73 4.56
C ALA A 42 -5.55 -30.61 3.69
N TYR A 43 -5.28 -31.82 4.17
CA TYR A 43 -4.70 -32.90 3.38
C TYR A 43 -5.77 -33.96 3.15
N GLN A 44 -6.01 -34.32 1.89
CA GLN A 44 -7.03 -35.32 1.55
C GLN A 44 -6.40 -36.71 1.51
N SER A 45 -7.08 -37.68 2.12
CA SER A 45 -6.61 -39.07 2.20
C SER A 45 -6.50 -39.76 0.82
N ARG A 46 -7.20 -39.24 -0.19
CA ARG A 46 -7.20 -39.74 -1.56
C ARG A 46 -6.88 -38.58 -2.50
N GLY A 47 -5.91 -38.78 -3.40
CA GLY A 47 -5.50 -37.75 -4.38
C GLY A 47 -4.00 -37.77 -4.65
N LYS A 48 -3.60 -37.31 -5.83
CA LYS A 48 -2.18 -37.17 -6.20
C LYS A 48 -1.51 -36.13 -5.30
N LEU A 49 -0.27 -36.38 -4.86
CA LEU A 49 0.49 -35.51 -3.96
C LEU A 49 0.50 -34.04 -4.40
N VAL A 50 0.76 -33.78 -5.68
CA VAL A 50 0.86 -32.42 -6.24
C VAL A 50 -0.49 -31.71 -6.34
N ALA A 51 -1.59 -32.48 -6.34
CA ALA A 51 -2.96 -31.94 -6.37
C ALA A 51 -3.52 -31.68 -4.96
N GLN A 52 -2.76 -31.99 -3.91
CA GLN A 52 -3.20 -31.76 -2.53
C GLN A 52 -3.28 -30.25 -2.26
N PRO A 53 -4.38 -29.76 -1.65
CA PRO A 53 -4.54 -28.33 -1.36
C PRO A 53 -3.37 -27.72 -0.57
N ARG A 54 -2.74 -28.51 0.31
CA ARG A 54 -1.58 -28.09 1.12
C ARG A 54 -0.26 -28.06 0.36
N PHE A 55 -0.10 -28.83 -0.72
CA PHE A 55 1.22 -29.11 -1.31
C PHE A 55 1.95 -27.85 -1.80
N TRP A 56 1.32 -27.05 -2.66
CA TRP A 56 1.93 -25.81 -3.18
C TRP A 56 2.08 -24.71 -2.12
N PRO A 57 1.11 -24.48 -1.22
CA PRO A 57 1.32 -23.60 -0.07
C PRO A 57 2.51 -24.02 0.79
N ALA A 58 2.68 -25.33 1.06
CA ALA A 58 3.81 -25.83 1.83
C ALA A 58 5.14 -25.53 1.15
N ILE A 59 5.29 -25.87 -0.13
CA ILE A 59 6.52 -25.62 -0.89
C ILE A 59 6.84 -24.11 -0.90
N SER A 60 5.84 -23.27 -1.18
CA SER A 60 6.01 -21.82 -1.24
C SER A 60 6.46 -21.25 0.11
N LEU A 61 5.78 -21.61 1.21
CA LEU A 61 6.07 -21.08 2.54
C LEU A 61 7.40 -21.60 3.10
N ILE A 62 7.76 -22.86 2.84
CA ILE A 62 9.07 -23.42 3.20
C ILE A 62 10.18 -22.68 2.44
N ALA A 63 10.05 -22.54 1.13
CA ALA A 63 11.03 -21.83 0.31
C ALA A 63 11.15 -20.36 0.73
N MET A 64 10.02 -19.66 0.89
CA MET A 64 9.99 -18.27 1.35
C MET A 64 10.69 -18.10 2.70
N THR A 65 10.43 -19.00 3.66
CA THR A 65 11.07 -18.97 4.98
C THR A 65 12.57 -19.23 4.89
N GLY A 66 12.99 -20.21 4.09
CA GLY A 66 14.40 -20.50 3.85
C GLY A 66 15.15 -19.31 3.24
N PHE A 67 14.60 -18.72 2.17
CA PHE A 67 15.20 -17.55 1.53
C PHE A 67 15.16 -16.30 2.41
N ALA A 68 14.12 -16.10 3.23
CA ALA A 68 14.09 -15.04 4.24
C ALA A 68 15.21 -15.23 5.28
N GLY A 69 15.46 -16.47 5.70
CA GLY A 69 16.59 -16.82 6.57
C GLY A 69 17.94 -16.50 5.93
N PHE A 70 18.14 -16.87 4.67
CA PHE A 70 19.36 -16.52 3.93
C PHE A 70 19.51 -15.02 3.70
N HIS A 71 18.42 -14.30 3.45
CA HIS A 71 18.42 -12.84 3.35
C HIS A 71 18.86 -12.21 4.67
N LEU A 72 18.27 -12.64 5.79
CA LEU A 72 18.64 -12.17 7.12
C LEU A 72 20.10 -12.45 7.44
N LEU A 73 20.58 -13.67 7.20
CA LEU A 73 21.99 -14.03 7.41
C LEU A 73 22.91 -13.15 6.57
N GLY A 74 22.61 -13.03 5.28
CA GLY A 74 23.38 -12.18 4.38
C GLY A 74 23.35 -10.71 4.77
N SER A 75 22.23 -10.21 5.30
CA SER A 75 22.13 -8.85 5.84
C SER A 75 22.97 -8.72 7.12
N ALA A 76 22.87 -9.67 8.06
CA ALA A 76 23.60 -9.65 9.32
C ALA A 76 25.12 -9.64 9.12
N LEU A 77 25.61 -10.35 8.10
CA LEU A 77 27.04 -10.47 7.75
C LEU A 77 27.57 -9.34 6.84
N SER A 78 26.71 -8.45 6.34
CA SER A 78 27.12 -7.35 5.44
C SER A 78 27.53 -6.08 6.20
N GLU A 79 28.45 -5.29 5.62
CA GLU A 79 28.88 -4.00 6.18
C GLU A 79 27.71 -3.03 6.35
N ARG A 80 27.62 -2.40 7.52
CA ARG A 80 26.48 -1.56 7.92
C ARG A 80 26.61 -0.13 7.40
N LEU A 81 25.55 0.35 6.73
CA LEU A 81 25.32 1.79 6.55
C LEU A 81 24.53 2.40 7.74
N SER A 82 24.82 3.65 8.10
CA SER A 82 24.13 4.38 9.17
C SER A 82 22.71 4.81 8.75
N GLY A 83 21.86 5.20 9.72
CA GLY A 83 20.54 5.78 9.43
C GLY A 83 19.32 4.84 9.52
N ARG A 84 19.47 3.62 10.06
CA ARG A 84 18.40 2.60 10.18
C ARG A 84 17.07 3.19 10.67
N TRP A 85 17.10 3.87 11.81
CA TRP A 85 15.89 4.38 12.44
C TRP A 85 15.25 5.54 11.66
N GLY A 86 16.03 6.27 10.85
CA GLY A 86 15.49 7.28 9.95
C GLY A 86 14.65 6.66 8.83
N GLU A 87 15.11 5.54 8.28
CA GLU A 87 14.38 4.78 7.26
C GLU A 87 13.12 4.12 7.85
N VAL A 88 13.23 3.46 9.00
CA VAL A 88 12.06 2.87 9.69
C VAL A 88 11.02 3.93 10.03
N TRP A 89 11.45 5.09 10.53
CA TRP A 89 10.53 6.20 10.83
C TRP A 89 9.86 6.74 9.56
N HIS A 90 10.55 6.72 8.43
CA HIS A 90 9.94 7.05 7.14
C HIS A 90 8.84 6.06 6.76
N TRP A 91 9.03 4.76 6.99
CA TRP A 91 7.98 3.75 6.76
C TRP A 91 6.76 3.97 7.65
N VAL A 92 6.97 4.28 8.94
CA VAL A 92 5.88 4.59 9.88
C VAL A 92 5.11 5.83 9.41
N LYS A 93 5.80 6.87 8.94
CA LYS A 93 5.13 8.05 8.36
C LYS A 93 4.25 7.70 7.16
N SER A 94 4.61 6.68 6.37
CA SER A 94 3.76 6.24 5.26
C SER A 94 2.41 5.68 5.70
N VAL A 95 2.31 5.14 6.93
CA VAL A 95 1.03 4.65 7.51
C VAL A 95 0.01 5.78 7.64
N GLU A 96 0.45 7.02 7.76
CA GLU A 96 -0.44 8.19 7.77
C GLU A 96 -1.38 8.21 6.56
N TYR A 97 -0.90 7.83 5.37
CA TYR A 97 -1.73 7.82 4.16
C TYR A 97 -2.81 6.74 4.19
N ALA A 98 -2.58 5.62 4.89
CA ALA A 98 -3.65 4.66 5.16
C ALA A 98 -4.72 5.27 6.07
N GLY A 99 -4.31 6.05 7.07
CA GLY A 99 -5.22 6.85 7.91
C GLY A 99 -6.04 7.86 7.11
N TRP A 100 -5.42 8.58 6.17
CA TRP A 100 -6.11 9.48 5.25
C TRP A 100 -7.15 8.74 4.40
N PHE A 101 -6.83 7.56 3.89
CA PHE A 101 -7.77 6.75 3.12
C PHE A 101 -8.96 6.26 3.97
N ILE A 102 -8.71 5.80 5.20
CA ILE A 102 -9.78 5.37 6.11
C ILE A 102 -10.70 6.55 6.45
N ALA A 103 -10.14 7.71 6.77
CA ALA A 103 -10.91 8.91 7.06
C ALA A 103 -11.72 9.37 5.83
N TYR A 104 -11.15 9.28 4.64
CA TYR A 104 -11.84 9.53 3.37
C TYR A 104 -13.04 8.59 3.20
N ALA A 105 -12.82 7.28 3.31
CA ALA A 105 -13.85 6.27 3.15
C ALA A 105 -14.99 6.43 4.17
N ALA A 106 -14.66 6.81 5.40
CA ALA A 106 -15.62 7.12 6.45
C ALA A 106 -16.41 8.40 6.18
N ALA A 107 -15.83 9.41 5.52
CA ALA A 107 -16.48 10.69 5.24
C ALA A 107 -17.43 10.63 4.02
N VAL A 108 -17.13 9.81 3.00
CA VAL A 108 -17.90 9.72 1.75
C VAL A 108 -19.40 9.52 1.96
N PRO A 109 -19.89 8.61 2.85
CA PRO A 109 -21.34 8.43 3.06
C PRO A 109 -22.08 9.67 3.59
N TYR A 110 -21.36 10.61 4.21
CA TYR A 110 -21.96 11.81 4.80
C TYR A 110 -21.90 12.98 3.84
N ALA A 111 -20.70 13.30 3.35
CA ALA A 111 -20.47 14.47 2.50
C ALA A 111 -20.70 14.17 1.02
N GLY A 112 -20.74 12.91 0.59
CA GLY A 112 -20.86 12.53 -0.81
C GLY A 112 -19.50 12.43 -1.49
N TYR A 113 -19.46 11.73 -2.62
CA TYR A 113 -18.19 11.31 -3.22
C TYR A 113 -17.38 12.48 -3.77
N LEU A 114 -17.98 13.39 -4.54
CA LEU A 114 -17.29 14.54 -5.11
C LEU A 114 -16.68 15.48 -4.05
N PRO A 115 -17.45 16.09 -3.13
CA PRO A 115 -16.90 17.06 -2.18
C PRO A 115 -15.89 16.43 -1.23
N THR A 116 -16.08 15.16 -0.85
CA THR A 116 -15.08 14.44 -0.04
C THR A 116 -13.79 14.23 -0.81
N THR A 117 -13.86 13.84 -2.09
CA THR A 117 -12.67 13.64 -2.94
C THR A 117 -11.91 14.94 -3.14
N VAL A 118 -12.62 16.04 -3.44
CA VAL A 118 -12.01 17.37 -3.61
C VAL A 118 -11.31 17.80 -2.31
N LEU A 119 -12.01 17.70 -1.17
CA LEU A 119 -11.49 18.09 0.14
C LEU A 119 -10.21 17.31 0.47
N PHE A 120 -10.26 15.97 0.38
CA PHE A 120 -9.12 15.13 0.73
C PHE A 120 -7.95 15.30 -0.26
N ALA A 121 -8.21 15.49 -1.55
CA ALA A 121 -7.18 15.78 -2.53
C ALA A 121 -6.44 17.09 -2.21
N VAL A 122 -7.17 18.14 -1.83
CA VAL A 122 -6.58 19.43 -1.42
C VAL A 122 -5.81 19.29 -0.11
N LEU A 123 -6.39 18.65 0.92
CA LEU A 123 -5.74 18.46 2.21
C LEU A 123 -4.43 17.66 2.06
N LEU A 124 -4.42 16.59 1.27
CA LEU A 124 -3.22 15.80 0.98
C LEU A 124 -2.18 16.60 0.16
N CYS A 125 -2.62 17.38 -0.83
CA CYS A 125 -1.74 18.29 -1.59
C CYS A 125 -1.01 19.26 -0.64
N LEU A 126 -1.74 19.88 0.29
CA LEU A 126 -1.17 20.75 1.32
C LEU A 126 -0.28 19.99 2.31
N ARG A 127 -0.67 18.78 2.70
CA ARG A 127 0.07 17.92 3.66
C ARG A 127 1.44 17.50 3.14
N VAL A 128 1.56 17.26 1.84
CA VAL A 128 2.85 16.94 1.17
C VAL A 128 3.70 18.21 0.94
N GLY A 129 3.12 19.40 1.11
CA GLY A 129 3.81 20.68 1.02
C GLY A 129 3.59 21.43 -0.29
N TYR A 130 2.73 20.93 -1.19
CA TYR A 130 2.40 21.61 -2.43
C TYR A 130 1.38 22.73 -2.17
N ARG A 131 1.89 23.94 -1.94
CA ARG A 131 1.06 25.11 -1.56
C ARG A 131 0.80 26.10 -2.68
N SER A 132 1.42 25.95 -3.84
CA SER A 132 1.18 26.87 -4.97
C SER A 132 -0.26 26.73 -5.50
N ALA A 133 -0.87 27.85 -5.91
CA ALA A 133 -2.22 27.86 -6.48
C ALA A 133 -2.37 26.90 -7.67
N LYS A 134 -1.32 26.77 -8.49
CA LYS A 134 -1.28 25.83 -9.62
C LYS A 134 -1.46 24.37 -9.16
N MET A 135 -0.79 23.97 -8.09
CA MET A 135 -0.87 22.60 -7.56
C MET A 135 -2.21 22.31 -6.89
N ILE A 136 -2.76 23.29 -6.17
CA ILE A 136 -4.10 23.17 -5.56
C ILE A 136 -5.16 23.07 -6.67
N GLY A 137 -5.08 23.93 -7.70
CA GLY A 137 -5.97 23.87 -8.85
C GLY A 137 -5.87 22.54 -9.61
N ALA A 138 -4.65 22.01 -9.80
CA ALA A 138 -4.45 20.69 -10.40
C ALA A 138 -5.04 19.56 -9.54
N ALA A 139 -4.91 19.63 -8.21
CA ALA A 139 -5.51 18.65 -7.31
C ALA A 139 -7.05 18.66 -7.42
N ILE A 140 -7.67 19.84 -7.40
CA ILE A 140 -9.11 20.00 -7.61
C ILE A 140 -9.52 19.44 -8.97
N ALA A 141 -8.90 19.88 -10.06
CA ALA A 141 -9.23 19.40 -11.41
C ALA A 141 -9.09 17.87 -11.53
N SER A 142 -8.01 17.30 -10.97
CA SER A 142 -7.81 15.85 -10.96
C SER A 142 -8.90 15.10 -10.19
N SER A 143 -9.38 15.66 -9.07
CA SER A 143 -10.45 15.05 -8.29
C SER A 143 -11.76 14.98 -9.07
N PHE A 144 -12.12 16.02 -9.83
CA PHE A 144 -13.27 15.97 -10.74
C PHE A 144 -13.09 14.91 -11.83
N VAL A 145 -11.91 14.83 -12.45
CA VAL A 145 -11.62 13.82 -13.48
C VAL A 145 -11.77 12.41 -12.93
N VAL A 146 -11.21 12.13 -11.76
CA VAL A 146 -11.33 10.83 -11.09
C VAL A 146 -12.79 10.51 -10.81
N VAL A 147 -13.54 11.45 -10.25
CA VAL A 147 -14.95 11.23 -9.91
C VAL A 147 -15.79 10.92 -11.15
N LEU A 148 -15.61 11.70 -12.22
CA LEU A 148 -16.31 11.48 -13.49
C LEU A 148 -15.92 10.13 -14.09
N LEU A 149 -14.64 9.77 -14.11
CA LEU A 149 -14.18 8.48 -14.64
C LEU A 149 -14.83 7.31 -13.88
N PHE A 150 -14.88 7.38 -12.55
CA PHE A 150 -15.46 6.31 -11.73
C PHE A 150 -16.97 6.18 -11.94
N LYS A 151 -17.69 7.30 -12.06
CA LYS A 151 -19.14 7.29 -12.25
C LYS A 151 -19.54 6.94 -13.68
N THR A 152 -18.93 7.57 -14.70
CA THR A 152 -19.39 7.46 -16.10
C THR A 152 -18.80 6.24 -16.79
N LEU A 153 -17.48 6.04 -16.70
CA LEU A 153 -16.78 4.98 -17.41
C LEU A 153 -16.86 3.66 -16.66
N LEU A 154 -16.56 3.67 -15.36
CA LEU A 154 -16.50 2.46 -14.54
C LEU A 154 -17.84 2.06 -13.91
N ARG A 155 -18.85 2.95 -13.95
CA ARG A 155 -20.20 2.74 -13.39
C ARG A 155 -20.20 2.22 -11.94
N VAL A 156 -19.29 2.76 -11.13
CA VAL A 156 -19.16 2.37 -9.72
C VAL A 156 -20.38 2.88 -8.94
N ASN A 157 -20.98 2.01 -8.13
CA ASN A 157 -22.03 2.39 -7.19
C ASN A 157 -21.42 3.21 -6.05
N LEU A 158 -21.54 4.53 -6.15
CA LEU A 158 -21.01 5.48 -5.18
C LEU A 158 -22.09 5.86 -4.16
N PRO A 159 -21.78 5.90 -2.85
CA PRO A 159 -22.74 6.33 -1.84
C PRO A 159 -23.19 7.77 -2.10
N ALA A 160 -24.50 7.98 -2.17
CA ALA A 160 -25.06 9.32 -2.13
C ALA A 160 -24.79 9.93 -0.75
N GLY A 161 -24.15 11.10 -0.72
CA GLY A 161 -23.90 11.81 0.53
C GLY A 161 -25.20 12.33 1.14
N ARG A 162 -25.38 12.12 2.44
CA ARG A 162 -26.53 12.70 3.19
C ARG A 162 -26.62 14.21 3.05
N ILE A 163 -25.50 14.90 2.86
CA ILE A 163 -25.48 16.35 2.67
C ILE A 163 -26.26 16.81 1.43
N TYR A 164 -26.45 15.92 0.44
CA TYR A 164 -27.22 16.25 -0.76
C TYR A 164 -28.71 16.42 -0.45
N GLU A 165 -29.23 15.86 0.64
CA GLU A 165 -30.62 16.03 1.07
C GLU A 165 -30.94 17.47 1.49
N ALA A 166 -29.93 18.23 1.92
CA ALA A 166 -30.07 19.63 2.30
C ALA A 166 -30.03 20.60 1.09
N LEU A 167 -29.80 20.10 -0.13
CA LEU A 167 -29.74 20.93 -1.34
C LEU A 167 -31.14 21.21 -1.90
N PRO A 168 -31.35 22.37 -2.58
CA PRO A 168 -32.57 22.65 -3.34
C PRO A 168 -32.83 21.57 -4.39
N ASP A 169 -34.11 21.30 -4.68
CA ASP A 169 -34.53 20.12 -5.47
C ASP A 169 -33.78 19.96 -6.81
N GLY A 170 -33.55 21.05 -7.54
CA GLY A 170 -32.82 21.01 -8.82
C GLY A 170 -31.34 20.63 -8.68
N LEU A 171 -30.65 21.15 -7.66
CA LEU A 171 -29.23 20.83 -7.41
C LEU A 171 -29.06 19.44 -6.80
N ARG A 172 -30.00 19.03 -5.93
CA ARG A 172 -30.03 17.70 -5.33
C ARG A 172 -30.07 16.61 -6.39
N GLN A 173 -30.94 16.75 -7.39
CA GLN A 173 -31.09 15.75 -8.44
C GLN A 173 -29.82 15.60 -9.29
N ILE A 174 -29.12 16.71 -9.59
CA ILE A 174 -27.84 16.68 -10.31
C ILE A 174 -26.79 15.95 -9.48
N MET A 175 -26.64 16.28 -8.19
CA MET A 175 -25.64 15.66 -7.31
C MET A 175 -25.89 14.17 -7.10
N LEU A 176 -27.15 13.74 -6.91
CA LEU A 176 -27.48 12.32 -6.76
C LEU A 176 -27.26 11.51 -8.04
N THR A 177 -27.52 12.12 -9.20
CA THR A 177 -27.43 11.43 -10.49
C THR A 177 -25.98 11.29 -10.94
N TYR A 178 -25.19 12.37 -10.84
CA TYR A 178 -23.86 12.44 -11.48
C TYR A 178 -22.69 12.32 -10.51
N PHE A 179 -22.91 12.49 -9.20
CA PHE A 179 -21.86 12.55 -8.18
C PHE A 179 -22.21 11.68 -6.96
#